data_AF-A0A1H0VX88-F1
#
_entry.id   AF-A0A1H0VX88-F1
#
_cell.length_a   1.000
_cell.length_b   1.000
_cell.length_c   1.000
_cell.angle_alpha   90.00
_cell.angle_beta   90.00
_cell.angle_gamma   90.00
#
_symmetry.space_group_name_H-M   'P 1'
#
loop_
_entity.id
_entity.type
_entity.pdbx_description
1 polymer ?
#
loop_
_entity_poly.entity_id
_entity_poly.type
_entity_poly.pdbx_seq_one_letter_code
_entity_poly.pdbx_strand_id
1 'polypeptide(L)'
;MLRQARSPKVHDWHVNYVVKKTPHSEELRLAWLADPDPVVASGGWALTSERVAKKPEGLDLAGLLDVIEAEMKDAPDRLQWAMNHCLAQIGIEHAEHRARAIDIGERLGVLKDYPTPPNCTSPFAPIWITELVRRQHDK
;
A
#
# COMPACT_ATOMS: atom_id res chain seq x y z
N MET A 1 16.69 0.79 -13.89
CA MET A 1 16.97 1.99 -13.06
C MET A 1 16.51 1.84 -11.60
N LEU A 2 15.30 1.36 -11.31
CA LEU A 2 14.81 1.24 -9.93
C LEU A 2 15.73 0.38 -9.03
N ARG A 3 16.22 -0.76 -9.54
CA ARG A 3 17.20 -1.65 -8.88
C ARG A 3 18.53 -0.97 -8.51
N GLN A 4 18.89 0.12 -9.20
CA GLN A 4 20.14 0.85 -8.96
C GLN A 4 19.97 2.00 -7.96
N ALA A 5 18.73 2.36 -7.61
CA ALA A 5 18.42 3.38 -6.60
C ALA A 5 18.54 2.79 -5.19
N ARG A 6 19.77 2.69 -4.69
CA ARG A 6 20.10 2.02 -3.41
C ARG A 6 19.52 2.70 -2.16
N SER A 7 19.20 3.99 -2.25
CA SER A 7 18.63 4.76 -1.13
C SER A 7 17.10 4.67 -1.13
N PRO A 8 16.45 4.32 0.00
CA PRO A 8 15.00 4.33 0.12
C PRO A 8 14.38 5.66 -0.34
N LYS A 9 15.01 6.78 0.05
CA LYS A 9 14.56 8.14 -0.29
C LYS A 9 14.63 8.43 -1.79
N VAL A 10 15.67 7.96 -2.48
CA VAL A 10 15.80 8.14 -3.94
C VAL A 10 14.75 7.33 -4.67
N HIS A 11 14.49 6.11 -4.22
CA HIS A 11 13.48 5.25 -4.79
C HIS A 11 12.07 5.82 -4.60
N ASP A 12 11.73 6.28 -3.39
CA ASP A 12 10.43 6.92 -3.13
C ASP A 12 10.27 8.21 -3.94
N TRP A 13 11.34 9.01 -4.06
CA TRP A 13 11.32 10.19 -4.91
C TRP A 13 11.07 9.82 -6.38
N HIS A 14 11.79 8.83 -6.90
CA HIS A 14 11.65 8.40 -8.29
C HIS A 14 10.24 7.89 -8.58
N VAL A 15 9.70 7.03 -7.73
CA VAL A 15 8.32 6.53 -7.87
C VAL A 15 7.35 7.71 -7.85
N ASN A 16 7.42 8.57 -6.83
CA ASN A 16 6.40 9.60 -6.61
C ASN A 16 6.45 10.78 -7.59
N TYR A 17 7.65 11.19 -8.01
CA TYR A 17 7.82 12.40 -8.79
C TYR A 17 8.08 12.14 -10.28
N VAL A 18 8.54 10.94 -10.64
CA VAL A 18 8.78 10.57 -12.04
C VAL A 18 7.71 9.58 -12.48
N VAL A 19 7.71 8.36 -11.94
CA VAL A 19 6.97 7.21 -12.49
C VAL A 19 5.47 7.45 -12.50
N LYS A 20 4.89 7.90 -11.38
CA LYS A 20 3.45 8.18 -11.22
C LYS A 20 2.90 9.18 -12.23
N LYS A 21 3.76 10.04 -12.78
CA LYS A 21 3.36 11.09 -13.73
C LYS A 21 3.52 10.67 -15.20
N THR A 22 4.01 9.47 -15.47
CA THR A 22 4.20 8.96 -16.83
C THR A 22 2.99 8.17 -17.32
N PRO A 23 2.77 8.13 -18.65
CA PRO A 23 1.75 7.25 -19.23
C PRO A 23 2.08 5.76 -19.08
N HIS A 24 3.34 5.41 -18.77
CA HIS A 24 3.82 4.04 -18.57
C HIS A 24 3.57 3.50 -17.15
N SER A 25 2.91 4.25 -16.29
CA SER A 25 2.72 3.89 -14.87
C SER A 25 2.01 2.55 -14.69
N GLU A 26 1.02 2.22 -15.52
CA GLU A 26 0.30 0.94 -15.42
C GLU A 26 1.15 -0.26 -15.89
N GLU A 27 1.87 -0.09 -17.00
CA GLU A 27 2.81 -1.11 -17.50
C GLU A 27 3.90 -1.40 -16.46
N LEU A 28 4.48 -0.34 -15.88
CA LEU A 28 5.49 -0.47 -14.82
C LEU A 28 4.91 -1.06 -13.54
N ARG A 29 3.67 -0.72 -13.17
CA ARG A 29 2.99 -1.31 -12.01
C ARG A 29 2.92 -2.83 -12.15
N LEU A 30 2.43 -3.34 -13.27
CA LEU A 30 2.33 -4.78 -13.53
C LEU A 30 3.71 -5.45 -13.54
N ALA A 31 4.67 -4.87 -14.28
CA ALA A 31 6.02 -5.42 -14.37
C ALA A 31 6.73 -5.46 -13.02
N TRP A 32 6.57 -4.43 -12.18
CA TRP A 32 7.24 -4.35 -10.89
C TRP A 32 6.55 -5.20 -9.83
N LEU A 33 5.22 -5.32 -9.86
CA LEU A 33 4.48 -6.17 -8.92
C LEU A 33 4.90 -7.65 -9.03
N ALA A 34 5.26 -8.10 -10.23
CA ALA A 34 5.73 -9.46 -10.50
C ALA A 34 7.26 -9.63 -10.35
N ASP A 35 7.99 -8.59 -9.96
CA ASP A 35 9.45 -8.65 -9.87
C ASP A 35 9.90 -9.41 -8.60
N PRO A 36 10.84 -10.37 -8.69
CA PRO A 36 11.30 -11.13 -7.53
C PRO A 36 12.10 -10.29 -6.51
N ASP A 37 12.55 -9.10 -6.89
CA ASP A 37 13.25 -8.18 -5.99
C ASP A 37 12.24 -7.40 -5.13
N PRO A 38 12.23 -7.58 -3.80
CA PRO A 38 11.22 -6.99 -2.91
C PRO A 38 11.27 -5.45 -2.93
N VAL A 39 12.41 -4.85 -3.27
CA VAL A 39 12.51 -3.40 -3.43
C VAL A 39 11.75 -2.95 -4.67
N VAL A 40 11.89 -3.66 -5.79
CA VAL A 40 11.15 -3.35 -7.02
C VAL A 40 9.66 -3.62 -6.82
N ALA A 41 9.30 -4.77 -6.25
CA ALA A 41 7.93 -5.11 -5.92
C ALA A 41 7.25 -4.05 -5.04
N SER A 42 7.98 -3.48 -4.05
CA SER A 42 7.45 -2.39 -3.24
C SER A 42 7.04 -1.15 -4.07
N GLY A 43 7.75 -0.87 -5.17
CA GLY A 43 7.37 0.15 -6.14
C GLY A 43 6.07 -0.19 -6.88
N GLY A 44 5.90 -1.45 -7.28
CA GLY A 44 4.65 -1.95 -7.87
C GLY A 44 3.45 -1.80 -6.92
N TRP A 45 3.63 -2.11 -5.63
CA TRP A 45 2.61 -1.90 -4.60
C TRP A 45 2.30 -0.43 -4.33
N ALA A 46 3.32 0.45 -4.38
CA ALA A 46 3.13 1.89 -4.24
C ALA A 46 2.33 2.50 -5.41
N LEU A 47 2.54 2.01 -6.64
CA LEU A 47 1.73 2.38 -7.80
C LEU A 47 0.31 1.82 -7.72
N THR A 48 0.17 0.59 -7.21
CA THR A 48 -1.14 -0.04 -6.97
C THR A 48 -1.96 0.75 -5.95
N SER A 49 -1.36 1.18 -4.84
CA SER A 49 -2.02 2.03 -3.85
C SER A 49 -2.55 3.33 -4.46
N GLU A 50 -1.79 3.99 -5.34
CA GLU A 50 -2.29 5.19 -6.02
C GLU A 50 -3.45 4.89 -6.96
N ARG A 51 -3.38 3.78 -7.71
CA ARG A 51 -4.46 3.39 -8.61
C ARG A 51 -5.74 3.07 -7.85
N VAL A 52 -5.66 2.36 -6.72
CA VAL A 52 -6.79 2.09 -5.81
C VAL A 52 -7.48 3.40 -5.40
N ALA A 53 -6.71 4.46 -5.14
CA ALA A 53 -7.27 5.75 -4.70
C ALA A 53 -7.84 6.61 -5.84
N LYS A 54 -7.26 6.53 -7.05
CA LYS A 54 -7.55 7.50 -8.13
C LYS A 54 -8.30 6.93 -9.33
N LYS A 55 -8.04 5.68 -9.70
CA LYS A 55 -8.54 5.02 -10.92
C LYS A 55 -8.74 3.51 -10.69
N PRO A 56 -9.63 3.12 -9.77
CA PRO A 56 -9.79 1.73 -9.35
C PRO A 56 -10.45 0.84 -10.40
N GLU A 57 -11.04 1.40 -11.46
CA GLU A 57 -11.79 0.66 -12.46
C GLU A 57 -10.92 -0.44 -13.08
N GLY A 58 -11.39 -1.69 -13.03
CA GLY A 58 -10.68 -2.86 -13.55
C GLY A 58 -9.53 -3.35 -12.67
N LEU A 59 -9.40 -2.89 -11.41
CA LEU A 59 -8.58 -3.58 -10.41
C LEU A 59 -9.36 -4.72 -9.77
N ASP A 60 -8.72 -5.86 -9.60
CA ASP A 60 -9.21 -6.94 -8.76
C ASP A 60 -8.84 -6.66 -7.29
N LEU A 61 -9.66 -5.86 -6.60
CA LEU A 61 -9.42 -5.50 -5.20
C LEU A 61 -9.52 -6.71 -4.27
N ALA A 62 -10.39 -7.67 -4.58
CA ALA A 62 -10.53 -8.90 -3.82
C ALA A 62 -9.25 -9.75 -3.91
N GLY A 63 -8.73 -9.95 -5.13
CA GLY A 63 -7.47 -10.66 -5.35
C GLY A 63 -6.26 -9.94 -4.71
N LEU A 64 -6.23 -8.60 -4.71
CA LEU A 64 -5.19 -7.85 -3.99
C LEU A 64 -5.23 -8.11 -2.48
N LEU A 65 -6.43 -8.19 -1.88
CA LEU A 65 -6.60 -8.54 -0.47
C LEU A 65 -6.16 -9.98 -0.19
N ASP A 66 -6.44 -10.92 -1.10
CA ASP A 66 -5.98 -12.32 -0.98
C ASP A 66 -4.45 -12.40 -0.94
N VAL A 67 -3.77 -11.67 -1.84
CA VAL A 67 -2.29 -11.62 -1.87
C VAL A 67 -1.72 -10.97 -0.61
N ILE A 68 -2.32 -9.86 -0.16
CA ILE A 68 -1.89 -9.19 1.08
C ILE A 68 -2.03 -10.13 2.28
N GLU A 69 -3.17 -10.81 2.39
CA GLU A 69 -3.44 -11.75 3.47
C GLU A 69 -2.42 -12.90 3.50
N ALA A 70 -2.06 -13.44 2.34
CA ALA A 70 -1.15 -14.57 2.22
C ALA A 70 0.32 -14.19 2.45
N GLU A 71 0.77 -13.02 1.98
CA GLU A 71 2.21 -12.73 1.84
C GLU A 71 2.73 -11.60 2.74
N MET A 72 1.89 -10.63 3.14
CA MET A 72 2.39 -9.37 3.75
C MET A 72 3.16 -9.60 5.06
N LYS A 73 2.74 -10.57 5.87
CA LYS A 73 3.35 -10.84 7.17
C LYS A 73 4.81 -11.27 7.09
N ASP A 74 5.15 -12.04 6.05
CA ASP A 74 6.49 -12.59 5.86
C ASP A 74 7.33 -11.79 4.84
N ALA A 75 6.73 -10.77 4.22
CA ALA A 75 7.41 -9.89 3.28
C ALA A 75 8.51 -9.06 3.97
N PRO A 76 9.64 -8.77 3.27
CA PRO A 76 10.67 -7.87 3.79
C PRO A 76 10.13 -6.46 4.08
N ASP A 77 10.70 -5.78 5.06
CA ASP A 77 10.21 -4.51 5.65
C ASP A 77 9.63 -3.51 4.65
N ARG A 78 10.33 -3.25 3.55
CA ARG A 78 9.89 -2.26 2.55
C ARG A 78 8.66 -2.73 1.76
N LEU A 79 8.66 -4.01 1.36
CA LEU A 79 7.54 -4.61 0.65
C LEU A 79 6.33 -4.71 1.59
N GLN A 80 6.55 -5.16 2.83
CA GLN A 80 5.55 -5.22 3.88
C GLN A 80 4.91 -3.85 4.13
N TRP A 81 5.71 -2.78 4.20
CA TRP A 81 5.20 -1.42 4.35
C TRP A 81 4.31 -0.99 3.17
N ALA A 82 4.74 -1.27 1.93
CA ALA A 82 3.98 -0.93 0.74
C ALA A 82 2.66 -1.72 0.63
N MET A 83 2.67 -3.00 1.02
CA MET A 83 1.48 -3.84 1.09
C MET A 83 0.51 -3.35 2.18
N ASN A 84 1.00 -3.00 3.37
CA ASN A 84 0.18 -2.43 4.45
C ASN A 84 -0.46 -1.10 4.03
N HIS A 85 0.28 -0.25 3.32
CA HIS A 85 -0.27 0.96 2.75
C HIS A 85 -1.39 0.67 1.74
N CYS A 86 -1.21 -0.34 0.87
CA CYS A 86 -2.24 -0.74 -0.09
C CYS A 86 -3.49 -1.28 0.62
N LEU A 87 -3.32 -2.12 1.65
CA LEU A 87 -4.40 -2.61 2.51
C LEU A 87 -5.21 -1.47 3.11
N ALA A 88 -4.52 -0.50 3.72
CA ALA A 88 -5.15 0.67 4.30
C ALA A 88 -5.91 1.48 3.24
N GLN A 89 -5.30 1.73 2.08
CA GLN A 89 -5.93 2.49 1.00
C GLN A 89 -7.21 1.81 0.48
N ILE A 90 -7.19 0.47 0.32
CA ILE A 90 -8.39 -0.29 -0.07
C ILE A 90 -9.49 -0.08 0.97
N GLY A 91 -9.18 -0.25 2.26
CA GLY A 91 -10.18 -0.10 3.33
C GLY A 91 -10.71 1.33 3.51
N ILE A 92 -9.91 2.34 3.19
CA ILE A 92 -10.33 3.75 3.25
C ILE A 92 -11.29 4.06 2.10
N GLU A 93 -10.87 3.80 0.87
CA GLU A 93 -11.55 4.27 -0.34
C GLU A 93 -12.74 3.38 -0.76
N HIS A 94 -12.69 2.08 -0.44
CA HIS A 94 -13.67 1.09 -0.91
C HIS A 94 -14.46 0.51 0.25
N ALA A 95 -15.61 1.12 0.55
CA ALA A 95 -16.43 0.77 1.71
C ALA A 95 -16.85 -0.70 1.75
N GLU A 96 -17.11 -1.30 0.58
CA GLU A 96 -17.46 -2.72 0.43
C GLU A 96 -16.34 -3.68 0.87
N HIS A 97 -15.09 -3.27 0.80
CA HIS A 97 -13.92 -4.06 1.19
C HIS A 97 -13.37 -3.70 2.57
N ARG A 98 -13.89 -2.65 3.21
CA ARG A 98 -13.35 -2.10 4.46
C ARG A 98 -13.30 -3.10 5.60
N ALA A 99 -14.39 -3.81 5.85
CA ALA A 99 -14.45 -4.79 6.94
C ALA A 99 -13.40 -5.88 6.74
N ARG A 100 -13.22 -6.34 5.49
CA ARG A 100 -12.21 -7.33 5.14
C ARG A 100 -10.78 -6.80 5.33
N ALA A 101 -10.52 -5.56 4.91
CA ALA A 101 -9.21 -4.95 5.06
C ALA A 101 -8.80 -4.78 6.54
N ILE A 102 -9.76 -4.41 7.40
CA ILE A 102 -9.56 -4.31 8.86
C ILE A 102 -9.25 -5.68 9.45
N ASP A 103 -10.05 -6.71 9.15
CA ASP A 103 -9.84 -8.08 9.65
C ASP A 103 -8.44 -8.62 9.29
N ILE A 104 -8.02 -8.45 8.03
CA ILE A 104 -6.67 -8.85 7.59
C ILE A 104 -5.60 -8.11 8.41
N GLY A 105 -5.74 -6.79 8.58
CA GLY A 105 -4.81 -5.99 9.37
C GLY A 105 -4.71 -6.46 10.83
N GLU A 106 -5.85 -6.78 11.46
CA GLU A 106 -5.92 -7.27 12.83
C GLU A 106 -5.25 -8.64 12.99
N ARG A 107 -5.54 -9.58 12.10
CA ARG A 107 -4.96 -10.94 12.15
C ARG A 107 -3.46 -10.95 11.87
N LEU A 108 -3.00 -10.14 10.92
CA LEU A 108 -1.59 -10.11 10.57
C LEU A 108 -0.75 -9.30 11.56
N GLY A 109 -1.32 -8.25 12.17
CA GLY A 109 -0.65 -7.46 13.21
C GLY A 109 0.58 -6.66 12.72
N VAL A 110 0.74 -6.51 11.41
CA VAL A 110 1.85 -5.79 10.78
C VAL A 110 1.84 -4.32 11.22
N LEU A 111 2.97 -3.83 11.74
CA LEU A 111 3.14 -2.46 12.27
C LEU A 111 2.26 -2.10 13.48
N LYS A 112 1.65 -3.08 14.16
CA LYS A 112 0.82 -2.85 15.36
C LYS A 112 1.53 -2.06 16.46
N ASP A 113 2.80 -2.39 16.70
CA ASP A 113 3.62 -1.79 17.76
C ASP A 113 4.53 -0.65 17.23
N TYR A 114 4.27 -0.13 16.03
CA TYR A 114 5.09 0.92 15.45
C TYR A 114 5.02 2.21 16.31
N PRO A 115 6.17 2.78 16.72
CA PRO A 115 6.19 3.94 17.60
C PRO A 115 5.54 5.14 16.91
N THR A 116 4.39 5.55 17.42
CA THR A 116 3.59 6.64 16.89
C THR A 116 3.61 7.81 17.87
N PRO A 117 4.27 8.94 17.54
CA PRO A 117 4.27 10.12 18.40
C PRO A 117 2.85 10.66 18.66
N PRO A 118 2.65 11.43 19.75
CA PRO A 118 1.39 12.10 20.00
C PRO A 118 0.94 12.96 18.80
N ASN A 119 -0.36 12.96 18.52
CA ASN A 119 -1.00 13.68 17.40
C ASN A 119 -0.68 13.13 15.98
N CYS A 120 0.07 12.04 15.86
CA CYS A 120 0.21 11.30 14.60
C CYS A 120 -0.80 10.15 14.52
N THR A 121 -1.16 9.75 13.30
CA THR A 121 -1.98 8.55 13.07
C THR A 121 -1.05 7.35 12.91
N SER A 122 -1.35 6.26 13.63
CA SER A 122 -0.55 5.02 13.54
C SER A 122 -0.60 4.45 12.12
N PRO A 123 0.52 3.91 11.59
CA PRO A 123 0.53 3.24 10.30
C PRO A 123 -0.12 1.85 10.33
N PHE A 124 -0.51 1.34 11.51
CA PHE A 124 -1.25 0.09 11.64
C PHE A 124 -2.58 0.18 10.89
N ALA A 125 -2.76 -0.64 9.85
CA ALA A 125 -3.86 -0.49 8.90
C ALA A 125 -5.26 -0.35 9.54
N PRO A 126 -5.67 -1.16 10.54
CA PRO A 126 -6.98 -1.00 11.19
C PRO A 126 -7.19 0.37 11.82
N ILE A 127 -6.20 0.88 12.56
CA ILE A 127 -6.26 2.22 13.19
C ILE A 127 -6.28 3.28 12.11
N TRP A 128 -5.42 3.15 11.10
CA TRP A 128 -5.30 4.12 10.04
C TRP A 128 -6.59 4.25 9.21
N ILE A 129 -7.17 3.12 8.79
CA ILE A 129 -8.45 3.05 8.07
C ILE A 129 -9.55 3.75 8.88
N THR A 130 -9.70 3.36 10.14
CA THR A 130 -10.75 3.88 11.02
C THR A 130 -10.64 5.40 11.17
N GLU A 131 -9.42 5.90 11.41
CA GLU A 131 -9.19 7.32 11.61
C GLU A 131 -9.40 8.15 10.34
N LEU A 132 -8.96 7.68 9.16
CA LEU A 132 -9.18 8.44 7.93
C LEU A 132 -10.64 8.43 7.48
N VAL A 133 -11.33 7.30 7.63
CA VAL A 133 -12.77 7.21 7.34
C VAL A 133 -13.56 8.14 8.27
N ARG A 134 -13.22 8.21 9.56
CA ARG A 134 -13.82 9.17 10.50
C ARG A 134 -13.63 10.62 10.01
N ARG A 135 -12.40 11.00 9.67
CA ARG A 135 -12.07 12.35 9.16
C ARG A 135 -12.77 12.72 7.85
N GLN A 136 -13.13 11.74 7.03
CA GLN A 136 -13.91 11.99 5.81
C GLN A 136 -15.37 12.33 6.10
N HIS A 137 -15.96 11.78 7.17
CA HIS A 137 -17.34 12.04 7.58
C HIS A 137 -17.51 13.25 8.50
N ASP A 138 -16.44 13.68 9.19
CA ASP A 138 -16.44 14.86 10.05
C ASP A 138 -16.31 16.19 9.29
N LYS A 139 -16.25 16.15 7.96
CA LYS A 139 -16.21 17.32 7.07
C LYS A 139 -17.59 17.62 6.51
#